data_AF-A0A4P9UR08-F1
#
_entry.id   AF-A0A4P9UR08-F1
#
_cell.length_a   1.000
_cell.length_b   1.000
_cell.length_c   1.000
_cell.angle_alpha   90.00
_cell.angle_beta   90.00
_cell.angle_gamma   90.00
#
_symmetry.space_group_name_H-M   'P 1'
#
loop_
_entity.id
_entity.type
_entity.pdbx_description
1 polymer ?
#
loop_
_entity_poly.entity_id
_entity_poly.type
_entity_poly.pdbx_seq_one_letter_code
_entity_poly.pdbx_strand_id
1 'polypeptide(L)'
;MKLKTRLFKHFLQILCIVALSLQTAVAQDFHTWSYHRNRDHLANLEYTLARSPLPKRGKYDLIRLEIVCKANQLQLVVDSNSLITSQNQPFDFDYRIDKQALVTIEMRTFSDTRRRAYNDEHALAFAEALLNGKSVFVRIHTMLKNILSGAMPLDDAREPITRVLADCGIQRSDLSNETADYGLTEFERDLKRLPTTQQRQLLNRIRQMIKELDAR
;
A
#
# COMPACT_ATOMS: atom_id res chain seq x y z
N MET A 1 -21.15 53.95 43.02
CA MET A 1 -21.04 52.48 43.17
C MET A 1 -21.38 51.76 41.85
N LYS A 2 -20.59 51.97 40.77
CA LYS A 2 -20.85 51.38 39.42
C LYS A 2 -19.57 51.16 38.59
N LEU A 3 -18.41 50.90 39.21
CA LEU A 3 -17.13 50.78 38.48
C LEU A 3 -16.47 49.39 38.58
N LYS A 4 -16.95 48.48 39.43
CA LYS A 4 -16.30 47.17 39.65
C LYS A 4 -16.84 46.02 38.80
N THR A 5 -17.96 46.18 38.10
CA THR A 5 -18.67 45.08 37.42
C THR A 5 -18.36 44.92 35.93
N ARG A 6 -17.66 45.86 35.28
CA ARG A 6 -17.32 45.74 33.84
C ARG A 6 -15.98 45.05 33.56
N LEU A 7 -15.01 45.13 34.47
CA LEU A 7 -13.69 44.50 34.28
C LEU A 7 -13.71 42.96 34.42
N PHE A 8 -14.64 42.42 35.21
CA PHE A 8 -14.74 40.97 35.41
C PHE A 8 -15.32 40.21 34.21
N LYS A 9 -16.13 40.88 33.38
CA LYS A 9 -16.78 40.26 32.20
C LYS A 9 -15.80 40.04 31.05
N HIS A 10 -14.82 40.94 30.87
CA HIS A 10 -13.85 40.83 29.78
C HIS A 10 -12.69 39.87 30.11
N PHE A 11 -12.32 39.72 31.39
CA PHE A 11 -11.34 38.69 31.79
C PHE A 11 -11.89 37.27 31.65
N LEU A 12 -13.18 37.04 31.90
CA LEU A 12 -13.80 35.73 31.74
C LEU A 12 -13.95 35.31 30.27
N GLN A 13 -14.18 36.26 29.36
CA GLN A 13 -14.28 35.98 27.92
C GLN A 13 -12.93 35.68 27.28
N ILE A 14 -11.85 36.32 27.73
CA ILE A 14 -10.50 36.07 27.18
C ILE A 14 -9.97 34.71 27.65
N LEU A 15 -10.28 34.27 28.88
CA LEU A 15 -9.87 32.96 29.38
C LEU A 15 -10.56 31.78 28.64
N CYS A 16 -11.79 31.97 28.15
CA CYS A 16 -12.49 30.94 27.38
C CYS A 16 -11.98 30.80 25.94
N ILE A 17 -11.45 31.86 25.33
CA ILE A 17 -11.01 31.81 23.91
C ILE A 17 -9.64 31.13 23.78
N VAL A 18 -8.77 31.20 24.80
CA VAL A 18 -7.45 30.53 24.80
C VAL A 18 -7.56 29.05 25.18
N ALA A 19 -8.61 28.64 25.91
CA ALA A 19 -8.81 27.25 26.31
C ALA A 19 -9.40 26.34 25.19
N LEU A 20 -9.93 26.92 24.12
CA LEU A 20 -10.61 26.18 23.04
C LEU A 20 -9.71 25.85 21.83
N SER A 21 -8.46 26.32 21.79
CA SER A 21 -7.55 26.10 20.66
C SER A 21 -6.42 25.10 20.92
N LEU A 22 -6.44 24.35 22.03
CA LEU A 22 -5.35 23.43 22.43
C LEU A 22 -5.78 21.95 22.56
N GLN A 23 -6.95 21.58 22.05
CA GLN A 23 -7.45 20.21 21.98
C GLN A 23 -7.84 19.98 20.50
N THR A 24 -7.30 19.06 19.71
CA THR A 24 -6.61 17.78 19.94
C THR A 24 -5.91 17.40 18.63
N ALA A 25 -4.58 17.34 18.59
CA ALA A 25 -3.84 16.83 17.42
C ALA A 25 -2.84 15.71 17.78
N VAL A 26 -3.12 14.98 18.86
CA VAL A 26 -2.18 13.98 19.43
C VAL A 26 -2.79 12.60 19.67
N ALA A 27 -3.89 12.25 19.00
CA ALA A 27 -4.56 10.95 19.18
C ALA A 27 -4.95 10.20 17.89
N GLN A 28 -4.55 10.66 16.70
CA GLN A 28 -5.05 10.11 15.44
C GLN A 28 -4.23 8.93 14.88
N ASP A 29 -3.02 8.69 15.38
CA ASP A 29 -2.04 7.76 14.76
C ASP A 29 -2.29 6.26 14.99
N PHE A 30 -3.21 5.87 15.87
CA PHE A 30 -3.35 4.44 16.23
C PHE A 30 -4.44 3.69 15.47
N HIS A 31 -5.39 4.39 14.86
CA HIS A 31 -6.62 3.76 14.34
C HIS A 31 -6.94 4.10 12.88
N THR A 32 -6.20 5.00 12.26
CA THR A 32 -6.43 5.44 10.88
C THR A 32 -5.21 5.18 10.00
N TRP A 33 -5.42 5.14 8.69
CA TRP A 33 -4.31 5.21 7.74
C TRP A 33 -3.72 6.61 7.74
N SER A 34 -2.41 6.71 7.59
CA SER A 34 -1.71 8.00 7.69
C SER A 34 -0.66 8.15 6.60
N TYR A 35 -0.57 9.35 6.05
CA TYR A 35 0.48 9.75 5.11
C TYR A 35 1.67 10.34 5.88
N HIS A 36 2.89 9.95 5.51
CA HIS A 36 4.12 10.49 6.07
C HIS A 36 5.11 10.84 4.95
N ARG A 37 5.91 11.88 5.18
CA ARG A 37 7.09 12.21 4.38
C ARG A 37 8.32 12.13 5.28
N ASN A 38 9.27 11.32 4.89
CA ASN A 38 10.46 11.01 5.67
C ASN A 38 11.73 11.15 4.81
N ARG A 39 12.89 11.08 5.47
CA ARG A 39 14.19 11.07 4.81
C ARG A 39 14.98 9.85 5.28
N ASP A 40 15.51 9.09 4.33
CA ASP A 40 16.53 8.11 4.60
C ASP A 40 17.86 8.86 4.78
N HIS A 41 18.36 8.90 6.00
CA HIS A 41 19.59 9.61 6.33
C HIS A 41 20.85 8.94 5.77
N LEU A 42 20.83 7.62 5.52
CA LEU A 42 21.98 6.89 4.99
C LEU A 42 22.10 7.09 3.48
N ALA A 43 20.96 6.98 2.77
CA ALA A 43 20.93 7.19 1.32
C ALA A 43 20.77 8.66 0.92
N ASN A 44 20.46 9.53 1.88
CA ASN A 44 20.12 10.93 1.68
C ASN A 44 18.94 11.15 0.71
N LEU A 45 17.95 10.27 0.77
CA LEU A 45 16.78 10.26 -0.12
C LEU A 45 15.51 10.57 0.65
N GLU A 46 14.70 11.49 0.13
CA GLU A 46 13.33 11.67 0.62
C GLU A 46 12.45 10.51 0.13
N TYR A 47 11.48 10.14 0.95
CA TYR A 47 10.49 9.14 0.61
C TYR A 47 9.16 9.47 1.28
N THR A 48 8.07 9.02 0.66
CA THR A 48 6.71 9.17 1.20
C THR A 48 6.11 7.81 1.44
N LEU A 49 5.21 7.71 2.41
CA LEU A 49 4.56 6.45 2.74
C LEU A 49 3.15 6.62 3.28
N ALA A 50 2.30 5.65 2.97
CA ALA A 50 0.96 5.49 3.51
C ALA A 50 1.02 4.30 4.46
N ARG A 51 0.77 4.54 5.74
CA ARG A 51 0.90 3.54 6.80
C ARG A 51 -0.47 3.12 7.32
N SER A 52 -0.67 1.81 7.46
CA SER A 52 -1.87 1.24 8.05
C SER A 52 -1.97 1.51 9.55
N PRO A 53 -3.18 1.52 10.13
CA PRO A 53 -3.34 1.43 11.57
C PRO A 53 -2.79 0.09 12.09
N LEU A 54 -2.59 0.02 13.41
CA LEU A 54 -2.30 -1.25 14.05
C LEU A 54 -3.57 -2.12 14.10
N PRO A 55 -3.46 -3.43 13.87
CA PRO A 55 -4.55 -4.37 14.08
C PRO A 55 -5.10 -4.30 15.50
N LYS A 56 -6.36 -4.70 15.66
CA LYS A 56 -7.01 -4.74 16.97
C LYS A 56 -6.21 -5.63 17.93
N ARG A 57 -5.72 -5.02 19.02
CA ARG A 57 -4.95 -5.70 20.07
C ARG A 57 -5.70 -6.91 20.62
N GLY A 58 -4.95 -7.98 20.91
CA GLY A 58 -5.48 -9.23 21.48
C GLY A 58 -6.20 -10.16 20.50
N LYS A 59 -6.40 -9.73 19.24
CA LYS A 59 -6.98 -10.58 18.18
C LYS A 59 -5.98 -10.92 17.08
N TYR A 60 -5.04 -10.03 16.83
CA TYR A 60 -4.08 -10.10 15.73
C TYR A 60 -2.69 -9.72 16.20
N ASP A 61 -1.69 -10.11 15.41
CA ASP A 61 -0.31 -9.70 15.61
C ASP A 61 -0.11 -8.21 15.31
N LEU A 62 0.93 -7.64 15.91
CA LEU A 62 1.29 -6.23 15.70
C LEU A 62 2.07 -6.09 14.38
N ILE A 63 1.31 -6.02 13.29
CA ILE A 63 1.79 -5.84 11.91
C ILE A 63 1.32 -4.49 11.40
N ARG A 64 2.18 -3.76 10.68
CA ARG A 64 1.82 -2.58 9.88
C ARG A 64 2.11 -2.85 8.42
N LEU A 65 1.21 -2.35 7.57
CA LEU A 65 1.41 -2.29 6.13
C LEU A 65 1.80 -0.86 5.76
N GLU A 66 2.74 -0.73 4.85
CA GLU A 66 3.20 0.55 4.33
C GLU A 66 3.24 0.47 2.80
N ILE A 67 2.61 1.42 2.13
CA ILE A 67 2.88 1.69 0.71
C ILE A 67 3.90 2.80 0.68
N VAL A 68 5.10 2.54 0.16
CA VAL A 68 6.23 3.46 0.20
C VAL A 68 6.59 3.86 -1.23
N CYS A 69 6.77 5.15 -1.47
CA CYS A 69 7.48 5.62 -2.65
C CYS A 69 8.85 6.14 -2.24
N LYS A 70 9.91 5.50 -2.75
CA LYS A 70 11.30 5.88 -2.49
C LYS A 70 12.10 5.78 -3.78
N ALA A 71 12.83 6.84 -4.12
CA ALA A 71 13.60 6.91 -5.37
C ALA A 71 12.75 6.60 -6.63
N ASN A 72 11.51 7.08 -6.67
CA ASN A 72 10.51 6.79 -7.73
C ASN A 72 10.16 5.30 -7.90
N GLN A 73 10.48 4.47 -6.90
CA GLN A 73 10.10 3.08 -6.86
C GLN A 73 9.02 2.88 -5.79
N LEU A 74 7.91 2.27 -6.18
CA LEU A 74 6.84 1.90 -5.28
C LEU A 74 7.18 0.56 -4.61
N GLN A 75 6.99 0.49 -3.30
CA GLN A 75 7.26 -0.71 -2.49
C GLN A 75 6.08 -0.97 -1.56
N LEU A 76 5.65 -2.22 -1.49
CA LEU A 76 4.84 -2.72 -0.38
C LEU A 76 5.80 -3.13 0.72
N VAL A 77 5.67 -2.51 1.89
CA VAL A 77 6.46 -2.82 3.07
C VAL A 77 5.56 -3.34 4.18
N VAL A 78 6.06 -4.35 4.89
CA VAL A 78 5.44 -4.89 6.10
C VAL A 78 6.41 -4.71 7.26
N ASP A 79 5.92 -4.16 8.36
CA ASP A 79 6.67 -3.97 9.61
C ASP A 79 5.98 -4.73 10.75
N SER A 80 6.74 -5.54 11.49
CA SER A 80 6.23 -6.40 12.55
C SER A 80 7.10 -6.31 13.79
N ASN A 81 6.49 -6.40 14.96
CA ASN A 81 7.26 -6.56 16.21
C ASN A 81 7.90 -7.94 16.33
N SER A 82 7.38 -8.94 15.61
CA SER A 82 7.90 -10.30 15.56
C SER A 82 8.87 -10.48 14.39
N LEU A 83 9.80 -11.43 14.50
CA LEU A 83 10.69 -11.78 13.39
C LEU A 83 9.86 -12.35 12.22
N ILE A 84 10.09 -11.81 11.02
CA ILE A 84 9.37 -12.23 9.79
C ILE A 84 10.31 -12.83 8.73
N THR A 85 11.62 -12.85 8.96
CA THR A 85 12.61 -13.27 7.96
C THR A 85 12.68 -14.76 7.68
N SER A 86 13.09 -15.14 6.45
CA SER A 86 13.48 -16.49 6.02
C SER A 86 14.96 -16.67 5.65
N GLN A 87 15.89 -16.16 6.46
CA GLN A 87 17.34 -16.37 6.24
C GLN A 87 17.80 -15.94 4.82
N ASN A 88 17.47 -14.72 4.41
CA ASN A 88 17.70 -14.18 3.06
C ASN A 88 16.95 -14.89 1.92
N GLN A 89 16.01 -15.78 2.21
CA GLN A 89 15.10 -16.31 1.19
C GLN A 89 13.86 -15.41 1.04
N PRO A 90 13.12 -15.55 -0.06
CA PRO A 90 11.74 -15.10 -0.14
C PRO A 90 10.85 -15.87 0.86
N PHE A 91 9.70 -15.32 1.20
CA PHE A 91 8.67 -16.00 1.98
C PHE A 91 7.28 -15.53 1.56
N ASP A 92 6.28 -16.38 1.82
CA ASP A 92 4.91 -16.11 1.41
C ASP A 92 4.24 -15.05 2.28
N PHE A 93 3.64 -14.09 1.60
CA PHE A 93 2.71 -13.12 2.16
C PHE A 93 1.37 -13.31 1.47
N ASP A 94 0.37 -13.70 2.25
CA ASP A 94 -1.00 -13.78 1.75
C ASP A 94 -1.75 -12.51 2.12
N TYR A 95 -2.56 -12.01 1.20
CA TYR A 95 -3.55 -10.99 1.50
C TYR A 95 -4.91 -11.31 0.90
N ARG A 96 -5.94 -10.74 1.51
CA ARG A 96 -7.31 -10.78 1.03
C ARG A 96 -7.96 -9.43 1.27
N ILE A 97 -8.54 -8.87 0.22
CA ILE A 97 -9.41 -7.70 0.33
C ILE A 97 -10.84 -8.17 0.56
N ASP A 98 -11.46 -7.67 1.62
CA ASP A 98 -12.81 -8.03 2.05
C ASP A 98 -13.03 -9.55 2.14
N LYS A 99 -13.86 -10.10 1.24
CA LYS A 99 -14.18 -11.53 1.13
C LYS A 99 -13.75 -12.13 -0.21
N GLN A 100 -12.85 -11.46 -0.93
CA GLN A 100 -12.32 -11.95 -2.20
C GLN A 100 -11.42 -13.18 -2.01
N ALA A 101 -10.92 -13.73 -3.12
CA ALA A 101 -9.94 -14.81 -3.08
C ALA A 101 -8.66 -14.36 -2.35
N LEU A 102 -7.98 -15.32 -1.72
CA LEU A 102 -6.66 -15.10 -1.15
C LEU A 102 -5.65 -14.94 -2.29
N VAL A 103 -4.80 -13.91 -2.20
CA VAL A 103 -3.68 -13.69 -3.13
C VAL A 103 -2.39 -13.92 -2.35
N THR A 104 -1.48 -14.70 -2.92
CA THR A 104 -0.15 -14.98 -2.33
C THR A 104 0.91 -14.30 -3.19
N ILE A 105 1.79 -13.55 -2.54
CA ILE A 105 2.97 -12.93 -3.16
C ILE A 105 4.21 -13.27 -2.33
N GLU A 106 5.37 -13.24 -2.97
CA GLU A 106 6.64 -13.42 -2.27
C GLU A 106 7.16 -12.09 -1.73
N MET A 107 7.60 -12.07 -0.47
CA MET A 107 8.27 -10.93 0.13
C MET A 107 9.73 -11.24 0.47
N ARG A 108 10.55 -10.20 0.55
CA ARG A 108 11.96 -10.28 0.95
C ARG A 108 12.21 -9.42 2.17
N THR A 109 13.04 -9.89 3.08
CA THR A 109 13.44 -9.11 4.26
C THR A 109 14.44 -8.02 3.85
N PHE A 110 14.39 -6.84 4.47
CA PHE A 110 15.49 -5.87 4.35
C PHE A 110 16.78 -6.42 4.98
N SER A 111 17.95 -6.05 4.44
CA SER A 111 19.24 -6.58 4.90
C SER A 111 19.62 -6.12 6.31
N ASP A 112 19.11 -4.96 6.74
CA ASP A 112 19.41 -4.32 8.02
C ASP A 112 18.41 -4.67 9.13
N THR A 113 17.27 -5.31 8.81
CA THR A 113 16.26 -5.66 9.80
C THR A 113 15.53 -6.95 9.50
N ARG A 114 15.38 -7.83 10.49
CA ARG A 114 14.62 -9.10 10.38
C ARG A 114 13.13 -8.97 10.67
N ARG A 115 12.66 -7.73 10.83
CA ARG A 115 11.29 -7.37 11.24
C ARG A 115 10.54 -6.59 10.17
N ARG A 116 11.25 -6.15 9.13
CA ARG A 116 10.65 -5.49 7.97
C ARG A 116 10.93 -6.28 6.71
N ALA A 117 9.94 -6.33 5.85
CA ALA A 117 10.02 -6.97 4.56
C ALA A 117 9.38 -6.10 3.49
N TYR A 118 9.76 -6.32 2.25
CA TYR A 118 9.29 -5.57 1.12
C TYR A 118 9.00 -6.48 -0.08
N ASN A 119 8.15 -5.98 -0.96
CA ASN A 119 7.96 -6.45 -2.32
C ASN A 119 7.73 -5.23 -3.22
N ASP A 120 8.46 -5.14 -4.33
CA ASP A 120 8.35 -4.02 -5.26
C ASP A 120 7.47 -4.37 -6.48
N GLU A 121 7.43 -5.66 -6.84
CA GLU A 121 6.78 -6.18 -8.05
C GLU A 121 5.25 -6.06 -8.01
N HIS A 122 4.65 -6.36 -6.85
CA HIS A 122 3.20 -6.36 -6.63
C HIS A 122 2.73 -5.14 -5.84
N ALA A 123 3.60 -4.17 -5.59
CA ALA A 123 3.28 -2.99 -4.77
C ALA A 123 2.10 -2.19 -5.34
N LEU A 124 2.06 -2.00 -6.66
CA LEU A 124 0.99 -1.25 -7.33
C LEU A 124 -0.33 -2.00 -7.28
N ALA A 125 -0.35 -3.26 -7.71
CA ALA A 125 -1.55 -4.10 -7.67
C ALA A 125 -2.13 -4.22 -6.26
N PHE A 126 -1.26 -4.32 -5.24
CA PHE A 126 -1.69 -4.31 -3.84
C PHE A 126 -2.31 -2.96 -3.44
N ALA A 127 -1.66 -1.83 -3.76
CA ALA A 127 -2.18 -0.50 -3.47
C ALA A 127 -3.55 -0.25 -4.12
N GLU A 128 -3.73 -0.66 -5.37
CA GLU A 128 -5.02 -0.58 -6.07
C GLU A 128 -6.10 -1.43 -5.41
N ALA A 129 -5.75 -2.65 -4.99
CA ALA A 129 -6.65 -3.53 -4.28
C ALA A 129 -7.12 -2.89 -2.96
N LEU A 130 -6.23 -2.20 -2.24
CA LEU A 130 -6.59 -1.43 -1.04
C LEU A 130 -7.53 -0.26 -1.36
N LEU A 131 -7.29 0.49 -2.44
CA LEU A 131 -8.12 1.63 -2.83
C LEU A 131 -9.56 1.23 -3.19
N ASN A 132 -9.77 -0.01 -3.63
CA ASN A 132 -11.06 -0.54 -4.04
C ASN A 132 -11.77 -1.39 -2.96
N GLY A 133 -11.12 -1.63 -1.82
CA GLY A 133 -11.62 -2.45 -0.73
C GLY A 133 -12.19 -1.67 0.46
N LYS A 134 -12.75 -2.41 1.42
CA LYS A 134 -13.16 -1.87 2.74
C LYS A 134 -12.30 -2.39 3.90
N SER A 135 -11.69 -3.54 3.72
CA SER A 135 -10.82 -4.18 4.72
C SER A 135 -9.76 -5.01 4.03
N VAL A 136 -8.59 -5.10 4.65
CA VAL A 136 -7.53 -6.03 4.26
C VAL A 136 -7.25 -6.99 5.40
N PHE A 137 -7.12 -8.26 5.06
CA PHE A 137 -6.61 -9.31 5.93
C PHE A 137 -5.30 -9.84 5.36
N VAL A 138 -4.28 -9.99 6.20
CA VAL A 138 -2.95 -10.45 5.78
C VAL A 138 -2.47 -11.61 6.63
N ARG A 139 -1.65 -12.47 6.02
CA ARG A 139 -0.88 -13.52 6.71
C ARG A 139 0.56 -13.49 6.24
N ILE A 140 1.47 -13.64 7.21
CA ILE A 140 2.90 -13.71 6.98
C ILE A 140 3.35 -15.08 7.46
N HIS A 141 3.88 -15.90 6.55
CA HIS A 141 4.42 -17.21 6.88
C HIS A 141 5.84 -17.06 7.41
N THR A 142 6.01 -17.12 8.73
CA THR A 142 7.34 -16.97 9.35
C THR A 142 8.08 -18.30 9.46
N MET A 143 9.41 -18.24 9.55
CA MET A 143 10.27 -19.42 9.74
C MET A 143 10.00 -20.22 11.00
N LEU A 144 9.50 -19.59 12.06
CA LEU A 144 9.23 -20.26 13.33
C LEU A 144 7.91 -21.06 13.31
N LYS A 145 7.36 -21.32 12.11
CA LYS A 145 6.04 -21.95 11.87
C LYS A 145 4.88 -21.20 12.53
N ASN A 146 5.09 -19.94 12.86
CA ASN A 146 4.03 -19.05 13.31
C ASN A 146 3.51 -18.27 12.11
N ILE A 147 2.22 -18.33 11.86
CA ILE A 147 1.57 -17.46 10.90
C ILE A 147 1.22 -16.18 11.66
N LEU A 148 1.89 -15.07 11.31
CA LEU A 148 1.44 -13.78 11.82
C LEU A 148 0.24 -13.34 10.99
N SER A 149 -0.76 -12.77 11.63
CA SER A 149 -1.94 -12.30 10.92
C SER A 149 -2.41 -10.93 11.39
N GLY A 150 -2.93 -10.15 10.45
CA GLY A 150 -3.41 -8.80 10.67
C GLY A 150 -4.71 -8.57 9.92
N ALA A 151 -5.58 -7.72 10.48
CA ALA A 151 -6.72 -7.18 9.77
C ALA A 151 -6.77 -5.67 9.99
N MET A 152 -6.91 -4.91 8.92
CA MET A 152 -6.95 -3.46 8.94
C MET A 152 -8.18 -2.96 8.18
N PRO A 153 -8.95 -2.00 8.73
CA PRO A 153 -9.97 -1.30 7.96
C PRO A 153 -9.32 -0.42 6.88
N LEU A 154 -10.06 -0.14 5.80
CA LEU A 154 -9.61 0.68 4.68
C LEU A 154 -10.41 1.98 4.51
N ASP A 155 -11.30 2.30 5.45
CA ASP A 155 -12.19 3.47 5.39
C ASP A 155 -11.43 4.77 5.10
N ASP A 156 -10.28 4.96 5.76
CA ASP A 156 -9.43 6.15 5.64
C ASP A 156 -8.17 5.91 4.78
N ALA A 157 -8.05 4.76 4.11
CA ALA A 157 -6.84 4.40 3.36
C ALA A 157 -6.69 5.19 2.06
N ARG A 158 -7.80 5.68 1.50
CA ARG A 158 -7.85 6.24 0.15
C ARG A 158 -6.96 7.47 -0.05
N GLU A 159 -7.09 8.48 0.82
CA GLU A 159 -6.29 9.71 0.72
C GLU A 159 -4.79 9.46 0.84
N PRO A 160 -4.29 8.78 1.89
CA PRO A 160 -2.85 8.62 2.07
C PRO A 160 -2.23 7.75 0.99
N ILE A 161 -2.90 6.67 0.55
CA ILE A 161 -2.39 5.82 -0.54
C ILE A 161 -2.36 6.58 -1.86
N THR A 162 -3.45 7.29 -2.22
CA THR A 162 -3.50 8.07 -3.47
C THR A 162 -2.39 9.12 -3.52
N ARG A 163 -2.10 9.75 -2.37
CA ARG A 163 -1.05 10.76 -2.27
C ARG A 163 0.35 10.17 -2.51
N VAL A 164 0.65 9.00 -1.94
CA VAL A 164 1.93 8.31 -2.18
C VAL A 164 2.07 7.87 -3.64
N LEU A 165 0.99 7.34 -4.25
CA LEU A 165 1.01 6.98 -5.66
C LEU A 165 1.33 8.20 -6.54
N ALA A 166 0.70 9.35 -6.25
CA ALA A 166 0.96 10.60 -6.95
C ALA A 166 2.41 11.09 -6.75
N ASP A 167 2.95 11.01 -5.53
CA ASP A 167 4.35 11.33 -5.25
C ASP A 167 5.33 10.39 -5.99
N CYS A 168 4.88 9.17 -6.31
CA CYS A 168 5.62 8.22 -7.16
C CYS A 168 5.43 8.43 -8.66
N GLY A 169 4.71 9.48 -9.07
CA GLY A 169 4.42 9.76 -10.48
C GLY A 169 3.38 8.83 -11.10
N ILE A 170 2.67 8.02 -10.30
CA ILE A 170 1.62 7.11 -10.76
C ILE A 170 0.30 7.87 -10.76
N GLN A 171 -0.25 8.14 -11.95
CA GLN A 171 -1.50 8.90 -12.07
C GLN A 171 -2.70 7.96 -12.13
N ARG A 172 -3.86 8.45 -11.69
CA ARG A 172 -5.11 7.66 -11.69
C ARG A 172 -5.58 7.27 -13.10
N SER A 173 -5.14 7.97 -14.15
CA SER A 173 -5.34 7.57 -15.54
C SER A 173 -4.55 6.31 -15.92
N ASP A 174 -3.41 6.08 -15.27
CA ASP A 174 -2.61 4.86 -15.45
C ASP A 174 -3.31 3.67 -14.76
N LEU A 175 -4.00 3.93 -13.63
CA LEU A 175 -4.79 2.94 -12.88
C LEU A 175 -6.10 2.52 -13.57
N SER A 176 -6.50 3.18 -14.67
CA SER A 176 -7.65 2.79 -15.51
C SER A 176 -7.26 2.02 -16.77
N ASN A 177 -5.97 1.83 -17.03
CA ASN A 177 -5.48 1.24 -18.28
C ASN A 177 -5.09 -0.25 -18.19
N GLU A 178 -5.11 -0.87 -17.00
CA GLU A 178 -4.84 -2.32 -16.85
C GLU A 178 -6.06 -3.25 -17.03
N THR A 179 -7.15 -2.72 -17.59
CA THR A 179 -8.17 -3.53 -18.31
C THR A 179 -8.65 -2.82 -19.57
N ALA A 180 -7.73 -2.20 -20.33
CA ALA A 180 -7.99 -2.09 -21.76
C ALA A 180 -7.97 -3.52 -22.32
N ASP A 181 -9.17 -4.07 -22.49
CA ASP A 181 -9.46 -5.30 -23.21
C ASP A 181 -8.68 -5.28 -24.53
N TYR A 182 -7.48 -5.91 -24.54
CA TYR A 182 -6.63 -5.98 -25.73
C TYR A 182 -7.36 -6.84 -26.77
N GLY A 183 -8.22 -6.17 -27.52
CA GLY A 183 -9.20 -6.79 -28.38
C GLY A 183 -8.59 -7.20 -29.70
N LEU A 184 -9.33 -8.03 -30.43
CA LEU A 184 -8.92 -8.50 -31.76
C LEU A 184 -8.54 -7.34 -32.70
N THR A 185 -9.25 -6.21 -32.63
CA THR A 185 -8.98 -5.03 -33.47
C THR A 185 -7.65 -4.34 -33.14
N GLU A 186 -7.20 -4.38 -31.89
CA GLU A 186 -5.89 -3.84 -31.49
C GLU A 186 -4.77 -4.78 -31.88
N PHE A 187 -4.96 -6.08 -31.66
CA PHE A 187 -4.06 -7.11 -32.17
C PHE A 187 -3.83 -7.01 -33.67
N GLU A 188 -4.91 -6.89 -34.47
CA GLU A 188 -4.80 -6.76 -35.92
C GLU A 188 -4.07 -5.49 -36.36
N ARG A 189 -4.32 -4.37 -35.66
CA ARG A 189 -3.69 -3.09 -35.93
C ARG A 189 -2.18 -3.17 -35.70
N ASP A 190 -1.78 -3.74 -34.57
CA ASP A 190 -0.37 -3.81 -34.19
C ASP A 190 0.38 -4.90 -34.98
N LEU A 191 -0.27 -6.02 -35.29
CA LEU A 191 0.28 -7.04 -36.18
C LEU A 191 0.61 -6.45 -37.56
N LYS A 192 -0.28 -5.63 -38.13
CA LYS A 192 -0.07 -4.97 -39.44
C LYS A 192 1.10 -3.98 -39.43
N ARG A 193 1.47 -3.43 -38.27
CA ARG A 193 2.60 -2.49 -38.13
C ARG A 193 3.95 -3.20 -38.13
N LEU A 194 3.99 -4.50 -37.86
CA LEU A 194 5.23 -5.28 -37.84
C LEU A 194 5.69 -5.63 -39.27
N PRO A 195 7.00 -5.73 -39.52
CA PRO A 195 7.54 -6.35 -40.73
C PRO A 195 7.01 -7.78 -40.92
N THR A 196 6.81 -8.20 -42.16
CA THR A 196 6.21 -9.51 -42.50
C THR A 196 6.95 -10.71 -41.88
N THR A 197 8.26 -10.60 -41.68
CA THR A 197 9.08 -11.62 -41.02
C THR A 197 8.73 -11.75 -39.53
N GLN A 198 8.54 -10.63 -38.84
CA GLN A 198 8.14 -10.59 -37.43
C GLN A 198 6.68 -11.03 -37.25
N GLN A 199 5.79 -10.67 -38.18
CA GLN A 199 4.42 -11.18 -38.19
C GLN A 199 4.39 -12.72 -38.25
N ARG A 200 5.16 -13.32 -39.16
CA ARG A 200 5.24 -14.78 -39.30
C ARG A 200 5.81 -15.46 -38.06
N GLN A 201 6.83 -14.88 -37.44
CA GLN A 201 7.40 -15.41 -36.21
C GLN A 201 6.39 -15.40 -35.06
N LEU A 202 5.66 -14.29 -34.88
CA LEU A 202 4.63 -14.15 -33.85
C LEU A 202 3.48 -15.16 -34.07
N LEU A 203 2.95 -15.25 -35.29
CA LEU A 203 1.89 -16.21 -35.62
C LEU A 203 2.32 -17.67 -35.43
N ASN A 204 3.56 -18.01 -35.76
CA ASN A 204 4.09 -19.35 -35.53
C ASN A 204 4.20 -19.68 -34.03
N ARG A 205 4.57 -18.70 -33.20
CA ARG A 205 4.65 -18.88 -31.75
C ARG A 205 3.26 -19.04 -31.12
N ILE A 206 2.28 -18.25 -31.57
CA ILE A 206 0.86 -18.43 -31.19
C ILE A 206 0.38 -19.83 -31.57
N ARG A 207 0.69 -20.29 -32.79
CA ARG A 207 0.33 -21.64 -33.25
C ARG A 207 0.95 -22.74 -32.39
N GLN A 208 2.18 -22.57 -31.91
CA GLN A 208 2.82 -23.52 -31.00
C GLN A 208 2.12 -23.55 -29.63
N MET A 209 1.83 -22.39 -29.06
CA MET A 209 1.13 -22.31 -27.76
C MET A 209 -0.25 -22.97 -27.80
N ILE A 210 -1.02 -22.78 -28.89
CA ILE A 210 -2.34 -23.43 -29.06
C ILE A 210 -2.18 -24.95 -29.10
N LYS A 211 -1.21 -25.46 -29.87
CA LYS A 211 -0.94 -26.92 -29.93
C LYS A 211 -0.54 -27.51 -28.58
N GLU A 212 0.22 -26.77 -27.78
CA GLU A 212 0.64 -27.21 -26.44
C GLU A 212 -0.52 -27.18 -25.42
N LEU A 213 -1.47 -26.26 -25.60
CA LEU A 213 -2.69 -26.20 -24.80
C LEU A 213 -3.68 -27.31 -25.16
N ASP A 214 -3.85 -27.62 -26.45
CA ASP A 214 -4.74 -28.69 -26.93
C ASP A 214 -4.20 -30.11 -26.63
N ALA A 215 -2.91 -30.23 -26.32
CA ALA A 215 -2.27 -31.50 -25.97
C ALA A 215 -2.29 -31.82 -24.46
N ARG A 216 -2.89 -30.94 -23.63
CA ARG A 216 -3.13 -31.14 -22.19
C ARG A 216 -4.56 -31.57 -21.93
#